data_AF-A0A920QMZ2-F1
#
_entry.id   AF-A0A920QMZ2-F1
#
_cell.length_a   1.000
_cell.length_b   1.000
_cell.length_c   1.000
_cell.angle_alpha   90.00
_cell.angle_beta   90.00
_cell.angle_gamma   90.00
#
_symmetry.space_group_name_H-M   'P 1'
#
loop_
_entity.id
_entity.type
_entity.pdbx_description
1 polymer ?
#
loop_
_entity_poly.entity_id
_entity_poly.type
_entity_poly.pdbx_seq_one_letter_code
_entity_poly.pdbx_strand_id
1 'polypeptide(L)'
;MSRVEIAVHSIHYLDLIRSFLGNPSGVWAQTLGHPSSKEFAQTRTTAILNYGPDIRCSLSINHNYRKGPKFQSAQIRIDGIEGAALIKLGLFPRLPQRRPG
;
A
#
# COMPACT_ATOMS: atom_id res chain seq x y z
N MET A 1 18.33 -1.43 -7.18
CA MET A 1 18.31 -0.49 -6.02
C MET A 1 17.99 -1.27 -4.74
N SER A 2 18.71 -1.01 -3.64
CA SER A 2 18.75 -1.92 -2.47
C SER A 2 17.65 -1.69 -1.41
N ARG A 3 16.97 -0.53 -1.38
CA ARG A 3 15.81 -0.27 -0.50
C ARG A 3 14.90 0.73 -1.18
N VAL A 4 13.71 0.31 -1.60
CA VAL A 4 12.91 1.12 -2.55
C VAL A 4 11.44 1.18 -2.17
N GLU A 5 10.84 0.11 -1.66
CA GLU A 5 9.37 0.06 -1.63
C GLU A 5 8.74 1.12 -0.72
N ILE A 6 9.14 1.18 0.56
CA ILE A 6 8.57 2.17 1.49
C ILE A 6 8.92 3.59 1.05
N ALA A 7 10.18 3.84 0.71
CA ALA A 7 10.67 5.17 0.38
C ALA A 7 10.16 5.70 -0.97
N VAL A 8 9.78 4.83 -1.91
CA VAL A 8 9.44 5.23 -3.29
C VAL A 8 7.97 5.03 -3.60
N HIS A 9 7.32 3.98 -3.08
CA HIS A 9 5.96 3.64 -3.49
C HIS A 9 4.94 3.65 -2.34
N SER A 10 5.37 3.39 -1.11
CA SER A 10 4.45 3.36 0.03
C SER A 10 4.40 4.63 0.86
N ILE A 11 5.35 5.57 0.64
CA ILE A 11 5.46 6.80 1.42
C ILE A 11 4.19 7.64 1.39
N HIS A 12 3.52 7.72 0.24
CA HIS A 12 2.28 8.48 0.09
C HIS A 12 1.11 7.93 0.92
N TYR A 13 1.03 6.61 1.13
CA TYR A 13 0.00 6.04 2.00
C TYR A 13 0.30 6.32 3.46
N LEU A 14 1.57 6.28 3.86
CA LEU A 14 1.98 6.63 5.22
C LEU A 14 1.70 8.10 5.51
N ASP A 15 2.02 9.00 4.57
CA ASP A 15 1.75 10.43 4.73
C ASP A 15 0.25 10.74 4.76
N LEU A 16 -0.55 10.07 3.93
CA LEU A 16 -2.00 10.19 4.00
C LEU A 16 -2.52 9.79 5.39
N ILE A 17 -2.12 8.64 5.91
CA ILE A 17 -2.52 8.20 7.25
C ILE A 17 -2.10 9.22 8.30
N ARG A 18 -0.87 9.71 8.22
CA ARG A 18 -0.32 10.70 9.17
C ARG A 18 -1.04 12.04 9.09
N SER A 19 -1.57 12.42 7.94
CA SER A 19 -2.39 13.64 7.82
C SER A 19 -3.71 13.56 8.60
N PHE A 20 -4.23 12.36 8.86
CA PHE A 20 -5.43 12.15 9.68
C PHE A 20 -5.10 11.88 11.16
N LEU A 21 -4.06 11.07 11.42
CA LEU A 21 -3.82 10.49 12.75
C LEU A 21 -2.55 11.02 13.45
N GLY A 22 -1.77 11.88 12.79
CA GLY A 22 -0.46 12.30 13.28
C GLY A 22 0.61 11.21 13.16
N ASN A 23 1.64 11.26 14.01
CA ASN A 23 2.69 10.23 13.99
C ASN A 23 2.34 9.06 14.92
N PRO A 24 2.54 7.80 14.49
CA PRO A 24 2.33 6.64 15.36
C PRO A 24 3.41 6.58 16.45
N SER A 25 3.09 5.96 17.58
CA SER A 25 4.04 5.70 18.68
C SER A 25 5.02 4.57 18.36
N GLY A 26 4.67 3.70 17.40
CA GLY A 26 5.53 2.61 16.94
C GLY A 26 5.01 2.00 15.64
N VAL A 27 5.90 1.31 14.92
CA VAL A 27 5.57 0.67 13.65
C VAL A 27 6.19 -0.72 13.62
N TRP A 28 5.38 -1.73 13.29
CA TRP A 28 5.87 -3.02 12.81
C TRP A 28 5.70 -3.08 11.30
N ALA A 29 6.76 -3.41 10.58
CA ALA A 29 6.72 -3.49 9.13
C ALA A 29 7.54 -4.67 8.61
N GLN A 30 6.99 -5.35 7.60
CA GLN A 30 7.68 -6.38 6.85
C GLN A 30 7.59 -6.06 5.36
N THR A 31 8.75 -6.01 4.72
CA THR A 31 8.85 -5.76 3.27
C THR A 31 9.58 -6.91 2.59
N LEU A 32 9.01 -7.42 1.51
CA LEU A 32 9.51 -8.57 0.77
C LEU A 32 9.63 -8.27 -0.72
N GLY A 33 10.64 -8.85 -1.36
CA GLY A 33 10.71 -8.95 -2.82
C GLY A 33 9.60 -9.87 -3.35
N HIS A 34 9.24 -9.72 -4.63
CA HIS A 34 8.37 -10.67 -5.31
C HIS A 34 9.25 -11.70 -6.04
N PRO A 35 9.00 -13.02 -5.95
CA PRO A 35 9.86 -14.03 -6.57
C PRO A 35 10.06 -13.85 -8.08
N SER A 36 9.06 -13.29 -8.76
CA SER A 36 9.13 -13.00 -10.20
C SER A 36 9.81 -11.67 -10.56
N SER A 37 10.32 -10.92 -9.58
CA SER A 37 10.84 -9.56 -9.73
C SER A 37 12.28 -9.52 -9.24
N LYS A 38 13.21 -10.02 -10.05
CA LYS A 38 14.62 -10.18 -9.66
C LYS A 38 15.39 -8.85 -9.59
N GLU A 39 14.89 -7.81 -10.25
CA GLU A 39 15.54 -6.49 -10.33
C GLU A 39 15.23 -5.56 -9.14
N PHE A 40 14.12 -5.84 -8.42
CA PHE A 40 13.65 -5.01 -7.32
C PHE A 40 13.75 -5.79 -5.99
N ALA A 41 14.52 -5.25 -5.04
CA ALA A 41 14.74 -5.89 -3.74
C ALA A 41 13.44 -6.05 -2.92
N GLN A 42 12.50 -5.13 -3.10
CA GLN A 42 11.32 -4.98 -2.25
C GLN A 42 10.16 -4.45 -3.09
N THR A 43 9.01 -5.12 -3.03
CA THR A 43 7.83 -4.78 -3.85
C THR A 43 6.49 -5.02 -3.16
N ARG A 44 6.54 -5.59 -1.95
CA ARG A 44 5.38 -5.91 -1.13
C ARG A 44 5.67 -5.50 0.29
N THR A 45 4.76 -4.75 0.91
CA THR A 45 4.88 -4.30 2.29
C THR A 45 3.60 -4.59 3.05
N THR A 46 3.77 -5.10 4.27
CA THR A 46 2.73 -5.13 5.30
C THR A 46 3.23 -4.32 6.47
N ALA A 47 2.40 -3.42 6.98
CA ALA A 47 2.74 -2.60 8.14
C ALA A 47 1.55 -2.44 9.09
N ILE A 48 1.85 -2.34 10.38
CA ILE A 48 0.91 -2.01 11.45
C ILE A 48 1.46 -0.78 12.16
N LEU A 49 0.63 0.26 12.27
CA LEU A 49 0.99 1.52 12.90
C LEU A 49 0.26 1.60 14.25
N ASN A 50 1.03 1.73 15.32
CA ASN A 50 0.50 1.82 16.67
C ASN A 50 0.14 3.29 16.98
N TYR A 51 -1.15 3.54 17.22
CA TYR A 51 -1.68 4.85 17.66
C TYR A 51 -2.27 4.80 19.07
N GLY A 52 -1.88 3.79 19.86
CA GLY A 52 -2.47 3.53 21.17
C GLY A 52 -3.64 2.54 21.10
N PRO A 53 -4.44 2.43 22.18
CA PRO A 53 -5.45 1.38 22.32
C PRO A 53 -6.69 1.57 21.45
N ASP A 54 -6.99 2.80 21.03
CA ASP A 54 -8.29 3.14 20.43
C ASP A 54 -8.28 3.11 18.89
N ILE A 55 -7.10 3.18 18.27
CA ILE A 55 -6.96 3.34 16.82
C ILE A 55 -6.17 2.17 16.24
N ARG A 56 -6.83 1.41 15.38
CA ARG A 56 -6.20 0.35 14.58
C ARG A 56 -5.86 0.87 13.18
N CYS A 57 -4.58 0.80 12.82
CA CYS A 57 -4.12 1.18 11.49
C CYS A 57 -3.20 0.10 10.89
N SER A 58 -3.50 -0.34 9.67
CA SER A 58 -2.69 -1.34 8.96
C SER A 58 -2.66 -1.08 7.45
N LEU A 59 -1.54 -1.42 6.83
CA LEU A 59 -1.34 -1.33 5.38
C LEU A 59 -0.94 -2.69 4.84
N SER A 60 -1.45 -3.02 3.65
CA SER A 60 -0.99 -4.16 2.85
C SER A 60 -0.88 -3.74 1.40
N ILE A 61 0.34 -3.76 0.89
CA ILE A 61 0.71 -3.20 -0.41
C ILE A 61 1.43 -4.28 -1.21
N ASN A 62 1.03 -4.41 -2.48
CA ASN A 62 1.63 -5.36 -3.41
C ASN A 62 1.68 -4.75 -4.82
N HIS A 63 2.85 -4.26 -5.22
CA HIS A 63 3.06 -3.64 -6.53
C HIS A 63 3.23 -4.66 -7.68
N ASN A 64 3.31 -5.96 -7.37
CA ASN A 64 3.51 -7.03 -8.36
C ASN A 64 2.24 -7.84 -8.64
N TYR A 65 1.06 -7.31 -8.27
CA TYR A 65 -0.19 -7.99 -8.54
C TYR A 65 -0.50 -8.07 -10.04
N ARG A 66 -0.68 -9.29 -10.57
CA ARG A 66 -0.86 -9.54 -12.03
C ARG A 66 -2.11 -10.32 -12.40
N LYS A 67 -3.02 -10.63 -11.47
CA LYS A 67 -4.19 -11.51 -11.73
C LYS A 67 -5.38 -10.78 -12.38
N GLY A 68 -5.11 -9.70 -13.12
CA GLY A 68 -6.12 -8.93 -13.85
C GLY A 68 -6.98 -8.00 -12.98
N PRO A 69 -7.78 -7.13 -13.63
CA PRO A 69 -8.52 -6.04 -12.96
C PRO A 69 -9.63 -6.56 -12.03
N LYS A 70 -10.19 -7.75 -12.31
CA LYS A 70 -11.26 -8.36 -11.50
C LYS A 70 -10.87 -8.54 -10.03
N PHE A 71 -9.60 -8.80 -9.77
CA PHE A 71 -9.09 -9.08 -8.43
C PHE A 71 -8.10 -8.01 -7.94
N GLN A 72 -7.95 -6.91 -8.68
CA GLN A 72 -7.15 -5.78 -8.25
C GLN A 72 -7.91 -5.00 -7.18
N SER A 73 -7.21 -4.59 -6.13
CA SER A 73 -7.75 -3.74 -5.08
C SER A 73 -6.78 -2.59 -4.81
N ALA A 74 -7.31 -1.38 -4.81
CA ALA A 74 -6.65 -0.17 -4.37
C ALA A 74 -7.70 0.62 -3.58
N GLN A 75 -7.69 0.44 -2.26
CA GLN A 75 -8.75 0.95 -1.40
C GLN A 75 -8.20 1.51 -0.09
N ILE A 76 -8.86 2.55 0.40
CA ILE A 76 -8.67 3.08 1.75
C ILE A 76 -10.01 2.94 2.47
N ARG A 77 -9.98 2.35 3.66
CA ARG A 77 -11.15 2.23 4.53
C ARG A 77 -10.88 3.00 5.81
N ILE A 78 -11.87 3.79 6.21
CA ILE A 78 -11.87 4.51 7.48
C ILE A 78 -13.19 4.12 8.16
N ASP A 79 -13.08 3.47 9.32
CA ASP A 79 -14.23 3.07 10.13
C ASP A 79 -14.14 3.87 11.45
N GLY A 80 -15.22 4.58 11.78
CA GLY A 80 -15.40 5.28 13.04
C GLY A 80 -16.58 4.70 13.83
N ILE A 81 -16.83 5.24 15.02
CA ILE A 81 -17.89 4.75 15.92
C ILE A 81 -19.28 4.94 15.29
N GLU A 82 -19.49 6.04 14.57
CA GLU A 82 -20.80 6.44 14.04
C GLU A 82 -20.94 6.25 12.52
N GLY A 83 -19.90 5.75 11.84
CA GLY A 83 -19.94 5.61 10.39
C GLY A 83 -18.67 5.10 9.77
N ALA A 84 -18.71 4.92 8.46
CA ALA A 84 -17.59 4.38 7.69
C ALA A 84 -17.50 5.03 6.31
N ALA A 85 -16.28 5.11 5.80
CA ALA A 85 -15.97 5.53 4.44
C ALA A 85 -15.08 4.48 3.76
N LEU A 86 -15.45 4.11 2.52
CA LEU A 86 -14.64 3.28 1.64
C LEU A 86 -14.32 4.06 0.38
N ILE A 87 -13.03 4.34 0.19
CA ILE A 87 -12.50 5.01 -0.99
C ILE A 87 -11.90 3.93 -1.87
N LYS A 88 -12.38 3.81 -3.11
CA LYS A 88 -11.72 3.01 -4.15
C LYS A 88 -10.90 3.97 -5.01
N LEU A 89 -9.60 3.80 -5.01
CA LEU A 89 -8.70 4.56 -5.87
C LEU A 89 -8.94 4.10 -7.32
N GLY A 90 -9.27 5.06 -8.19
CA GLY A 90 -9.66 4.80 -9.58
C GLY A 90 -8.61 4.04 -10.40
N LEU A 91 -9.08 3.43 -11.49
CA LEU A 91 -8.33 2.54 -12.39
C LEU A 91 -6.92 3.06 -12.69
N PHE A 92 -5.88 2.32 -12.29
CA PHE A 92 -4.52 2.53 -12.81
C PHE A 92 -4.58 2.33 -14.34
N PRO A 93 -4.40 3.36 -15.17
CA PRO A 93 -4.41 3.19 -16.62
C PRO A 93 -3.30 2.19 -16.98
N ARG A 94 -3.63 1.20 -17.81
CA ARG A 94 -2.59 0.35 -18.38
C ARG A 94 -1.59 1.27 -19.10
N LEU A 95 -0.30 1.16 -18.78
CA LEU A 95 0.71 1.57 -19.76
C LEU A 95 0.36 0.85 -21.07
N PRO A 96 0.24 1.55 -22.22
CA PRO A 96 -0.07 0.90 -23.47
C PRO A 96 0.97 -0.21 -23.72
N GLN A 97 0.50 -1.44 -23.88
CA GLN A 97 1.36 -2.53 -24.30
C GLN A 97 1.99 -2.11 -25.62
N ARG A 98 3.33 -2.02 -25.67
CA ARG A 98 4.04 -2.04 -26.95
C ARG A 98 3.63 -3.34 -27.64
N ARG A 99 2.85 -3.24 -28.71
CA ARG A 99 2.61 -4.38 -29.60
C ARG A 99 3.99 -4.80 -30.16
N PRO A 100 4.31 -6.09 -30.21
CA PRO A 100 5.42 -6.54 -31.05
C PRO A 100 5.06 -6.15 -32.49
N GLY A 101 5.95 -5.39 -33.13
CA GLY A 101 5.97 -5.27 -34.59
C GLY A 101 6.66 -6.47 -35.21
#